data_AF-A0A955U7N6-F1
#
_entry.id   AF-A0A955U7N6-F1
#
_cell.length_a   1.000
_cell.length_b   1.000
_cell.length_c   1.000
_cell.angle_alpha   90.00
_cell.angle_beta   90.00
_cell.angle_gamma   90.00
#
_symmetry.space_group_name_H-M   'P 1'
#
loop_
_entity.id
_entity.type
_entity.pdbx_description
1 polymer ?
#
loop_
_entity_poly.entity_id
_entity_poly.type
_entity_poly.pdbx_seq_one_letter_code
_entity_poly.pdbx_strand_id
1 'polypeptide(L)'
;MIWFLSLAWGQTTPSDAEIVRLREEIVRLAQKNAWSGVERLYDDLVAMDAVLPCDVHLYAAEAAKNDGRATLAFRRLQRMTQPEPSAEPSVRTAWETGQQELATLGQQFRFVAIHIAPPSPATLERPEPPFAQLERDAITRAAETVTETRTFRGLLPIGSYFVGGEQVVVEPGEDWQVIAIGFK
;
A
#
# COMPACT_ATOMS: atom_id res chain seq x y z
N MET A 1 -1.03 28.49 53.69
CA MET A 1 -0.90 27.09 53.26
C MET A 1 -1.79 26.93 52.03
N ILE A 2 -1.19 27.06 50.84
CA ILE A 2 -1.88 27.14 49.55
C ILE A 2 -1.90 25.75 48.95
N TRP A 3 -3.10 25.23 48.66
CA TRP A 3 -3.29 24.09 47.77
C TRP A 3 -4.13 24.59 46.59
N PHE A 4 -3.47 24.91 45.48
CA PHE A 4 -4.13 24.99 44.18
C PHE A 4 -3.90 23.65 43.47
N LEU A 5 -4.90 22.78 43.54
CA LEU A 5 -5.02 21.65 42.62
C LEU A 5 -5.46 22.23 41.27
N SER A 6 -4.48 22.45 40.39
CA SER A 6 -4.74 22.75 38.98
C SER A 6 -5.16 21.46 38.27
N LEU A 7 -6.46 21.25 38.15
CA LEU A 7 -7.04 20.32 37.19
C LEU A 7 -6.80 20.89 35.79
N ALA A 8 -5.73 20.49 35.13
CA ALA A 8 -5.55 20.73 33.71
C ALA A 8 -6.49 19.77 32.96
N TRP A 9 -7.70 20.24 32.65
CA TRP A 9 -8.54 19.60 31.64
C TRP A 9 -7.85 19.84 30.30
N GLY A 10 -7.22 18.80 29.74
CA GLY A 10 -6.62 18.86 28.41
C GLY A 10 -7.69 19.21 27.40
N GLN A 11 -7.61 20.40 26.80
CA GLN A 11 -8.47 20.78 25.68
C GLN A 11 -8.02 19.98 24.46
N THR A 12 -8.70 18.88 24.16
CA THR A 12 -8.59 18.19 22.86
C THR A 12 -8.88 19.23 21.79
N THR A 13 -7.92 19.49 20.90
CA THR A 13 -8.16 20.45 19.82
C THR A 13 -9.24 19.88 18.89
N PRO A 14 -10.03 20.72 18.20
CA PRO A 14 -10.99 20.23 17.21
C PRO A 14 -10.36 19.28 16.16
N SER A 15 -9.06 19.45 15.88
CA SER A 15 -8.27 18.58 15.01
C SER A 15 -8.09 17.17 15.60
N ASP A 16 -7.79 17.06 16.90
CA ASP A 16 -7.58 15.77 17.56
C ASP A 16 -8.89 14.97 17.67
N ALA A 17 -10.01 15.66 17.95
CA ALA A 17 -11.33 15.03 18.01
C ALA A 17 -11.76 14.50 16.63
N GLU A 18 -11.47 15.24 15.56
CA GLU A 18 -11.76 14.81 14.19
C GLU A 18 -10.92 13.60 13.78
N ILE A 19 -9.62 13.58 14.13
CA ILE A 19 -8.75 12.42 13.89
C ILE A 19 -9.31 11.16 14.57
N VAL A 20 -9.73 11.25 15.83
CA VAL A 20 -10.34 10.12 16.54
C VAL A 20 -11.61 9.64 15.84
N ARG A 21 -12.51 10.57 15.47
CA ARG A 21 -13.76 10.25 14.77
C ARG A 21 -13.50 9.53 13.44
N LEU A 22 -12.55 10.02 12.65
CA LEU A 22 -12.19 9.44 11.35
C LEU A 22 -11.60 8.04 11.50
N ARG A 23 -10.75 7.82 12.52
CA ARG A 23 -10.20 6.49 12.82
C ARG A 23 -11.29 5.49 13.17
N GLU A 24 -12.22 5.84 14.06
CA GLU A 24 -13.34 4.97 14.42
C GLU A 24 -14.24 4.64 13.22
N GLU A 25 -14.46 5.62 12.34
CA GLU A 25 -15.23 5.42 11.12
C GLU A 25 -14.52 4.49 10.12
N ILE A 26 -13.19 4.58 9.98
CA ILE A 26 -12.41 3.63 9.17
C ILE A 26 -12.62 2.19 9.66
N VAL A 27 -12.52 1.95 10.98
CA VAL A 27 -12.71 0.61 11.54
C VAL A 27 -14.13 0.10 11.23
N ARG A 28 -15.14 0.96 11.40
CA ARG A 28 -16.55 0.62 11.12
C ARG A 28 -16.79 0.31 9.64
N LEU A 29 -16.17 1.06 8.73
CA LEU A 29 -16.27 0.84 7.29
C LEU A 29 -15.56 -0.46 6.89
N ALA A 30 -14.38 -0.73 7.46
CA ALA A 30 -13.64 -1.97 7.22
C ALA A 30 -14.44 -3.21 7.67
N GLN A 31 -15.09 -3.16 8.84
CA GLN A 31 -15.99 -4.23 9.31
C GLN A 31 -17.15 -4.53 8.36
N LYS A 32 -17.54 -3.55 7.52
CA LYS A 32 -18.61 -3.67 6.51
C LYS A 32 -18.07 -3.93 5.10
N ASN A 33 -16.75 -4.13 4.94
CA ASN A 33 -16.06 -4.21 3.65
C ASN A 33 -16.31 -2.98 2.74
N ALA A 34 -16.52 -1.80 3.33
CA ALA A 34 -16.76 -0.56 2.61
C ALA A 34 -15.42 0.13 2.23
N TRP A 35 -14.64 -0.54 1.38
CA TRP A 35 -13.24 -0.19 1.09
C TRP A 35 -13.04 1.19 0.49
N SER A 36 -13.93 1.63 -0.41
CA SER A 36 -13.85 2.98 -0.99
C SER A 36 -14.01 4.07 0.08
N GLY A 37 -14.80 3.81 1.12
CA GLY A 37 -14.93 4.69 2.27
C GLY A 37 -13.65 4.71 3.12
N VAL A 38 -13.03 3.54 3.34
CA VAL A 38 -11.75 3.42 4.05
C VAL A 38 -10.66 4.23 3.35
N GLU A 39 -10.53 4.09 2.02
CA GLU A 39 -9.56 4.85 1.21
C GLU A 39 -9.70 6.35 1.41
N ARG A 40 -10.93 6.87 1.25
CA ARG A 40 -11.19 8.31 1.35
C ARG A 40 -10.82 8.86 2.72
N LEU A 41 -11.25 8.19 3.79
CA LEU A 41 -10.96 8.66 5.15
C LEU A 41 -9.49 8.49 5.52
N TYR A 42 -8.80 7.48 4.98
CA TYR A 42 -7.37 7.33 5.18
C TYR A 42 -6.60 8.46 4.51
N ASP A 43 -6.98 8.84 3.29
CA ASP A 43 -6.35 9.97 2.60
C ASP A 43 -6.62 11.30 3.32
N ASP A 44 -7.83 11.50 3.85
CA ASP A 44 -8.17 12.65 4.71
C ASP A 44 -7.25 12.69 5.95
N LEU A 45 -7.05 11.55 6.63
CA LEU A 45 -6.18 11.42 7.80
C LEU A 45 -4.70 11.67 7.48
N VAL A 46 -4.20 11.18 6.34
CA VAL A 46 -2.82 11.42 5.89
C VAL A 46 -2.62 12.90 5.53
N ALA A 47 -3.61 13.54 4.92
CA ALA A 47 -3.55 14.97 4.59
C ALA A 47 -3.52 15.88 5.83
N MET A 48 -4.04 15.40 6.96
CA MET A 48 -3.97 16.06 8.26
C MET A 48 -2.64 15.84 9.00
N ASP A 49 -1.67 15.13 8.40
CA ASP A 49 -0.40 14.73 9.04
C ASP A 49 -0.59 14.01 10.39
N ALA A 50 -1.69 13.26 10.49
CA ALA A 50 -2.03 12.55 11.72
C ALA A 50 -1.11 11.34 11.94
N VAL A 51 -0.68 11.12 13.18
CA VAL A 51 -0.03 9.86 13.57
C VAL A 51 -1.09 8.77 13.65
N LEU A 52 -0.98 7.80 12.76
CA LEU A 52 -1.99 6.74 12.64
C LEU A 52 -1.56 5.46 13.37
N PRO A 53 -2.50 4.79 14.04
CA PRO A 53 -2.26 3.50 14.65
C PRO A 53 -2.08 2.39 13.59
N CYS A 54 -1.52 1.27 14.04
CA CYS A 54 -1.24 0.09 13.20
C CYS A 54 -2.49 -0.46 12.50
N ASP A 55 -3.62 -0.53 13.20
CA ASP A 55 -4.89 -1.04 12.65
C ASP A 55 -5.41 -0.19 11.49
N VAL A 56 -5.31 1.14 11.58
CA VAL A 56 -5.71 2.05 10.50
C VAL A 56 -4.83 1.83 9.26
N HIS A 57 -3.52 1.65 9.42
CA HIS A 57 -2.63 1.30 8.31
C HIS A 57 -2.97 -0.06 7.70
N LEU A 58 -3.29 -1.06 8.53
CA LEU A 58 -3.69 -2.38 8.08
C LEU A 58 -4.99 -2.34 7.27
N TYR A 59 -6.03 -1.66 7.75
CA TYR A 59 -7.30 -1.52 7.02
C TYR A 59 -7.14 -0.77 5.70
N ALA A 60 -6.32 0.28 5.68
CA ALA A 60 -6.03 1.00 4.45
C ALA A 60 -5.19 0.17 3.47
N ALA A 61 -4.29 -0.70 3.97
CA ALA A 61 -3.59 -1.62 3.10
C ALA A 61 -4.53 -2.66 2.48
N GLU A 62 -5.48 -3.18 3.26
CA GLU A 62 -6.50 -4.11 2.77
C GLU A 62 -7.42 -3.45 1.74
N ALA A 63 -7.83 -2.20 1.96
CA ALA A 63 -8.60 -1.44 0.98
C ALA A 63 -7.82 -1.26 -0.34
N ALA A 64 -6.51 -0.97 -0.28
CA ALA A 64 -5.67 -0.89 -1.47
C ALA A 64 -5.52 -2.24 -2.19
N LYS A 65 -5.45 -3.37 -1.46
CA LYS A 65 -5.44 -4.71 -2.05
C LYS A 65 -6.73 -5.00 -2.80
N ASN A 66 -7.87 -4.63 -2.22
CA ASN A 66 -9.19 -4.80 -2.85
C ASN A 66 -9.36 -3.95 -4.12
N ASP A 67 -8.60 -2.85 -4.26
CA ASP A 67 -8.54 -2.02 -5.48
C ASP A 67 -7.37 -2.40 -6.42
N GLY A 68 -6.68 -3.52 -6.17
CA GLY A 68 -5.57 -3.98 -7.00
C GLY A 68 -4.28 -3.15 -6.90
N ARG A 69 -4.20 -2.22 -5.93
CA ARG A 69 -3.06 -1.31 -5.76
C ARG A 69 -1.99 -1.90 -4.84
N ALA A 70 -1.34 -2.98 -5.28
CA ALA A 70 -0.30 -3.68 -4.51
C ALA A 70 0.79 -2.74 -3.97
N THR A 71 1.29 -1.80 -4.78
CA THR A 71 2.27 -0.79 -4.36
C THR A 71 1.79 0.07 -3.19
N LEU A 72 0.52 0.47 -3.21
CA LEU A 72 -0.06 1.32 -2.17
C LEU A 72 -0.26 0.53 -0.89
N ALA A 73 -0.74 -0.72 -1.00
CA ALA A 73 -0.87 -1.63 0.13
C ALA A 73 0.48 -1.85 0.82
N PHE A 74 1.52 -2.17 0.07
CA PHE A 74 2.87 -2.37 0.59
C PHE A 74 3.39 -1.14 1.34
N ARG A 75 3.26 0.06 0.75
CA ARG A 75 3.68 1.32 1.40
C ARG A 75 2.91 1.61 2.69
N ARG A 76 1.61 1.29 2.74
CA ARG A 76 0.79 1.46 3.94
C ARG A 76 1.22 0.50 5.05
N LEU A 77 1.52 -0.75 4.71
CA LEU A 77 2.07 -1.73 5.66
C LEU A 77 3.47 -1.33 6.15
N GLN A 78 4.34 -0.80 5.28
CA GLN A 78 5.65 -0.30 5.69
C GLN A 78 5.56 0.82 6.74
N ARG A 79 4.49 1.61 6.75
CA ARG A 79 4.29 2.66 7.78
C ARG A 79 4.04 2.08 9.18
N MET A 80 3.77 0.79 9.31
CA MET A 80 3.57 0.09 10.59
C MET A 80 4.90 -0.26 11.30
N THR A 81 6.06 0.08 10.73
CA THR A 81 7.39 -0.40 11.18
C THR A 81 8.06 0.37 12.34
N GLN A 82 7.31 1.13 13.14
CA GLN A 82 7.85 1.75 14.37
C GLN A 82 7.89 0.77 15.57
N PRO A 83 8.81 0.93 16.55
CA PRO A 83 9.33 -0.19 17.33
C PRO A 83 8.46 -0.61 18.52
N GLU A 84 8.53 -1.92 18.77
CA GLU A 84 7.99 -2.74 19.85
C GLU A 84 6.44 -2.87 19.93
N PRO A 85 5.90 -4.11 19.91
CA PRO A 85 4.47 -4.32 19.99
C PRO A 85 3.92 -3.76 21.30
N SER A 86 2.86 -2.96 21.19
CA SER A 86 2.09 -2.50 22.35
C SER A 86 1.77 -3.66 23.31
N ALA A 87 1.73 -3.34 24.61
CA ALA A 87 1.19 -4.26 25.61
C ALA A 87 -0.30 -4.58 25.37
N GLU A 88 -1.00 -3.70 24.64
CA GLU A 88 -2.39 -3.89 24.25
C GLU A 88 -2.53 -5.02 23.20
N PRO A 89 -3.28 -6.10 23.50
CA PRO A 89 -3.35 -7.27 22.61
C PRO A 89 -3.89 -6.97 21.21
N SER A 90 -4.91 -6.12 21.09
CA SER A 90 -5.51 -5.70 19.81
C SER A 90 -4.49 -5.05 18.87
N VAL A 91 -3.71 -4.11 19.41
CA VAL A 91 -2.66 -3.39 18.68
C VAL A 91 -1.54 -4.34 18.26
N ARG A 92 -1.15 -5.26 19.16
CA ARG A 92 -0.16 -6.30 18.86
C ARG A 92 -0.62 -7.21 17.72
N THR A 93 -1.85 -7.72 17.76
CA THR A 93 -2.39 -8.57 16.70
C THR A 93 -2.45 -7.84 15.37
N ALA A 94 -2.85 -6.56 15.34
CA ALA A 94 -2.84 -5.76 14.11
C ALA A 94 -1.42 -5.59 13.56
N TRP A 95 -0.45 -5.32 14.43
CA TRP A 95 0.96 -5.22 14.05
C TRP A 95 1.51 -6.54 13.49
N GLU A 96 1.34 -7.65 14.20
CA GLU A 96 1.77 -9.00 13.75
C GLU A 96 1.15 -9.36 12.39
N THR A 97 -0.15 -9.07 12.23
CA THR A 97 -0.86 -9.27 10.96
C THR A 97 -0.24 -8.43 9.85
N GLY A 98 0.00 -7.14 10.09
CA GLY A 98 0.61 -6.24 9.12
C GLY A 98 2.02 -6.67 8.71
N GLN A 99 2.83 -7.15 9.66
CA GLN A 99 4.17 -7.67 9.38
C GLN A 99 4.12 -8.95 8.54
N GLN A 100 3.17 -9.85 8.81
CA GLN A 100 2.98 -11.06 8.01
C GLN A 100 2.51 -10.74 6.58
N GLU A 101 1.60 -9.79 6.43
CA GLU A 101 1.14 -9.32 5.11
C GLU A 101 2.27 -8.64 4.33
N LEU A 102 3.07 -7.79 5.01
CA LEU A 102 4.23 -7.13 4.40
C LEU A 102 5.27 -8.14 3.91
N ALA A 103 5.57 -9.16 4.73
CA ALA A 103 6.48 -10.24 4.36
C ALA A 103 5.94 -11.05 3.16
N THR A 104 4.64 -11.37 3.16
CA THR A 104 3.97 -12.07 2.05
C THR A 104 4.10 -11.27 0.74
N LEU A 105 3.80 -9.97 0.77
CA LEU A 105 3.95 -9.12 -0.42
C LEU A 105 5.41 -9.03 -0.88
N GLY A 106 6.37 -8.94 0.05
CA GLY A 106 7.80 -8.92 -0.27
C GLY A 106 8.31 -10.22 -0.89
N GLN A 107 7.65 -11.36 -0.65
CA GLN A 107 7.97 -12.65 -1.27
C GLN A 107 7.33 -12.83 -2.65
N GLN A 108 6.21 -12.15 -2.90
CA GLN A 108 5.40 -12.33 -4.12
C GLN A 108 5.65 -11.24 -5.16
N PHE A 109 6.05 -10.04 -4.74
CA PHE A 109 6.18 -8.87 -5.59
C PHE A 109 7.59 -8.27 -5.52
N ARG A 110 7.95 -7.52 -6.56
CA ARG A 110 9.15 -6.67 -6.59
C ARG A 110 8.84 -5.29 -7.13
N PHE A 111 9.58 -4.28 -6.64
CA PHE A 111 9.56 -2.94 -7.22
C PHE A 111 10.22 -2.93 -8.59
N VAL A 112 9.48 -2.49 -9.60
CA VAL A 112 9.94 -2.37 -10.98
C VAL A 112 9.77 -0.95 -11.48
N ALA A 113 10.74 -0.49 -12.27
CA ALA A 113 10.66 0.71 -13.07
C ALA A 113 10.80 0.32 -14.54
N ILE A 114 9.71 0.46 -15.29
CA ILE A 114 9.64 0.11 -16.72
C ILE A 114 9.70 1.41 -17.53
N HIS A 115 10.56 1.42 -18.55
CA HIS A 115 10.67 2.47 -19.55
C HIS A 115 10.76 1.85 -20.94
N ILE A 116 9.88 2.26 -21.85
CA ILE A 116 9.87 1.77 -23.24
C ILE A 116 10.09 2.95 -24.19
N ALA A 117 11.21 2.96 -24.92
CA ALA A 117 11.49 3.95 -25.95
C ALA A 117 10.81 3.59 -27.28
N PRO A 118 10.34 4.58 -28.07
CA PRO A 118 9.98 4.35 -29.46
C PRO A 118 11.19 3.82 -30.27
N PRO A 119 10.97 2.97 -31.30
CA PRO A 119 9.68 2.54 -31.85
C PRO A 119 9.08 1.29 -31.18
N SER A 120 9.62 0.83 -30.06
CA SER A 120 9.14 -0.40 -29.41
C SER A 120 7.65 -0.28 -29.00
N PRO A 121 6.88 -1.38 -29.09
CA PRO A 121 5.48 -1.37 -28.70
C PRO A 121 5.34 -1.12 -27.20
N ALA A 122 4.34 -0.35 -26.82
CA ALA A 122 4.09 0.00 -25.42
C ALA A 122 3.21 -1.07 -24.75
N THR A 123 3.73 -2.29 -24.60
CA THR A 123 2.97 -3.43 -24.06
C THR A 123 3.66 -4.05 -22.86
N LEU A 124 2.86 -4.59 -21.93
CA LEU A 124 3.29 -5.40 -20.79
C LEU A 124 2.30 -6.57 -20.68
N GLU A 125 2.82 -7.79 -20.80
CA GLU A 125 2.00 -9.00 -20.75
C GLU A 125 2.67 -10.06 -19.89
N ARG A 126 1.88 -10.85 -19.16
CA ARG A 126 2.34 -12.04 -18.46
C ARG A 126 1.74 -13.26 -19.17
N PRO A 127 2.56 -14.15 -19.79
CA PRO A 127 2.05 -15.29 -20.56
C PRO A 127 1.16 -16.24 -19.78
N GLU A 128 1.52 -16.46 -18.51
CA GLU A 128 0.76 -17.30 -17.60
C GLU A 128 0.06 -16.42 -16.56
N PRO A 129 -1.29 -16.36 -16.57
CA PRO A 129 -2.02 -15.50 -15.65
C PRO A 129 -1.93 -16.05 -14.23
N PRO A 130 -1.68 -15.20 -13.22
CA PRO A 130 -1.59 -15.65 -11.85
C PRO A 130 -2.95 -16.00 -11.25
N PHE A 131 -2.94 -16.91 -10.28
CA PHE A 131 -4.14 -17.34 -9.57
C PHE A 131 -4.65 -16.31 -8.55
N ALA A 132 -3.76 -15.54 -7.92
CA ALA A 132 -4.14 -14.52 -6.95
C ALA A 132 -4.79 -13.30 -7.64
N GLN A 133 -5.93 -12.84 -7.11
CA GLN A 133 -6.66 -11.69 -7.66
C GLN A 133 -5.82 -10.41 -7.63
N LEU A 134 -5.15 -10.14 -6.51
CA LEU A 134 -4.25 -8.98 -6.38
C LEU A 134 -3.14 -8.97 -7.43
N GLU A 135 -2.56 -10.12 -7.76
CA GLU A 135 -1.54 -10.22 -8.79
C GLU A 135 -2.11 -9.90 -10.18
N ARG A 136 -3.30 -10.41 -10.50
CA ARG A 136 -3.99 -10.09 -11.76
C ARG A 136 -4.25 -8.60 -11.88
N ASP A 137 -4.81 -7.99 -10.84
CA ASP A 137 -5.17 -6.57 -10.88
C ASP A 137 -3.94 -5.66 -10.95
N ALA A 138 -2.86 -6.02 -10.24
CA ALA A 138 -1.59 -5.32 -10.33
C ALA A 138 -1.00 -5.37 -11.76
N ILE A 139 -1.08 -6.51 -12.44
CA ILE A 139 -0.62 -6.68 -13.82
C ILE A 139 -1.50 -5.86 -14.78
N THR A 140 -2.82 -5.97 -14.68
CA THR A 140 -3.77 -5.22 -15.53
C THR A 140 -3.50 -3.73 -15.44
N ARG A 141 -3.42 -3.19 -14.22
CA ARG A 141 -3.14 -1.77 -13.99
C ARG A 141 -1.78 -1.35 -14.54
N ALA A 142 -0.75 -2.17 -14.36
CA ALA A 142 0.57 -1.89 -14.90
C ALA A 142 0.55 -1.89 -16.43
N ALA A 143 -0.16 -2.82 -17.07
CA ALA A 143 -0.30 -2.92 -18.52
C ALA A 143 -1.03 -1.71 -19.10
N GLU A 144 -2.12 -1.26 -18.47
CA GLU A 144 -2.82 -0.02 -18.81
C GLU A 144 -1.87 1.18 -18.72
N THR A 145 -1.14 1.31 -17.61
CA THR A 145 -0.19 2.43 -17.40
C THR A 145 0.94 2.44 -18.43
N VAL A 146 1.50 1.26 -18.76
CA VAL A 146 2.54 1.12 -19.79
C VAL A 146 2.00 1.48 -21.17
N THR A 147 0.78 1.04 -21.50
CA THR A 147 0.14 1.33 -22.79
C THR A 147 -0.08 2.82 -22.97
N GLU A 148 -0.54 3.51 -21.92
CA GLU A 148 -0.83 4.94 -21.96
C GLU A 148 0.43 5.80 -21.93
N THR A 149 1.40 5.47 -21.07
CA THR A 149 2.51 6.38 -20.74
C THR A 149 3.89 5.91 -21.22
N ARG A 150 3.99 4.67 -21.72
CA ARG A 150 5.27 3.95 -21.98
C ARG A 150 6.17 3.80 -20.75
N THR A 151 5.62 4.05 -19.56
CA THR A 151 6.34 3.95 -18.30
C THR A 151 5.51 3.27 -17.24
N PHE A 152 6.15 2.64 -16.27
CA PHE A 152 5.47 2.17 -15.06
C PHE A 152 6.44 2.16 -13.89
N ARG A 153 5.94 2.49 -12.70
CA ARG A 153 6.73 2.48 -11.47
C ARG A 153 5.89 1.96 -10.32
N GLY A 154 6.18 0.75 -9.85
CA GLY A 154 5.39 0.11 -8.79
C GLY A 154 5.80 -1.33 -8.53
N LEU A 155 4.98 -2.05 -7.77
CA LEU A 155 5.13 -3.49 -7.54
C LEU A 155 4.53 -4.29 -8.70
N LEU A 156 5.30 -5.25 -9.20
CA LEU A 156 4.80 -6.34 -10.04
C LEU A 156 5.05 -7.68 -9.38
N PRO A 157 4.15 -8.67 -9.59
CA PRO A 157 4.41 -10.04 -9.16
C PRO A 157 5.70 -10.58 -9.79
N ILE A 158 6.46 -11.35 -9.04
CA ILE A 158 7.66 -12.05 -9.53
C ILE A 158 7.24 -13.05 -10.62
N GLY A 159 8.03 -13.13 -11.70
CA GLY A 159 7.75 -14.03 -12.81
C GLY A 159 8.22 -13.51 -14.17
N SER A 160 7.86 -14.25 -15.22
CA SER A 160 8.23 -13.94 -16.61
C SER A 160 7.19 -13.06 -17.28
N TYR A 161 7.65 -12.02 -17.99
CA TYR A 161 6.84 -11.04 -18.70
C TYR A 161 7.35 -10.82 -20.12
N PHE A 162 6.49 -10.31 -20.99
CA PHE A 162 6.87 -9.65 -22.22
C PHE A 162 6.67 -8.14 -22.07
N VAL A 163 7.74 -7.38 -22.24
CA VAL A 163 7.74 -5.91 -22.16
C VAL A 163 8.21 -5.37 -23.49
N GLY A 164 7.35 -4.65 -24.20
CA GLY A 164 7.63 -4.15 -25.54
C GLY A 164 8.10 -5.21 -26.53
N GLY A 165 7.60 -6.44 -26.40
CA GLY A 165 7.96 -7.59 -27.23
C GLY A 165 9.21 -8.35 -26.79
N GLU A 166 9.94 -7.87 -25.77
CA GLU A 166 11.11 -8.55 -25.22
C GLU A 166 10.75 -9.35 -23.97
N GLN A 167 11.30 -10.55 -23.83
CA GLN A 167 11.10 -11.37 -22.65
C GLN A 167 11.97 -10.84 -21.50
N VAL A 168 11.33 -10.59 -20.36
CA VAL A 168 11.97 -10.09 -19.14
C VAL A 168 11.51 -10.93 -17.96
N VAL A 169 12.40 -11.20 -17.01
CA VAL A 169 12.06 -11.87 -15.75
C VAL A 169 12.11 -10.85 -14.62
N VAL A 170 11.00 -10.69 -13.91
CA VAL A 170 10.96 -9.97 -12.62
C VAL A 170 11.43 -10.95 -11.56
N GLU A 171 12.67 -10.78 -11.10
CA GLU A 171 13.31 -11.67 -10.11
C GLU A 171 12.98 -11.21 -8.69
N PRO A 172 13.07 -12.06 -7.65
CA PRO A 172 12.98 -11.59 -6.26
C PRO A 172 14.09 -10.58 -5.93
N GLY A 173 13.82 -9.65 -5.02
CA GLY A 173 14.80 -8.67 -4.52
C GLY A 173 14.16 -7.50 -3.78
N GLU A 174 14.94 -6.86 -2.91
CA GLU A 174 14.48 -5.72 -2.10
C GLU A 174 14.59 -4.39 -2.89
N ASP A 175 15.51 -4.32 -3.84
CA ASP A 175 15.77 -3.15 -4.66
C ASP A 175 14.94 -3.09 -5.95
N TRP A 176 14.85 -1.89 -6.50
CA TRP A 176 14.23 -1.62 -7.80
C TRP A 176 14.89 -2.42 -8.92
N GLN A 177 14.09 -3.15 -9.70
CA GLN A 177 14.50 -3.65 -11.00
C GLN A 177 14.16 -2.63 -12.07
N VAL A 178 15.16 -2.19 -12.82
CA VAL A 178 14.97 -1.29 -13.96
C VAL A 178 14.86 -2.13 -15.23
N ILE A 179 13.77 -1.94 -15.98
CA ILE A 179 13.49 -2.59 -17.26
C ILE A 179 13.42 -1.50 -18.32
N ALA A 180 14.46 -1.40 -19.15
CA ALA A 180 14.57 -0.40 -20.19
C ALA A 180 14.60 -1.06 -21.57
N ILE A 181 13.57 -0.82 -22.38
CA ILE A 181 13.39 -1.40 -23.72
C ILE A 181 13.59 -0.32 -24.78
N GLY A 182 14.36 -0.61 -25.84
CA GLY A 182 14.58 0.31 -26.96
C GLY A 182 15.59 1.44 -26.71
N PHE A 183 16.28 1.44 -25.56
CA PHE A 183 17.39 2.36 -25.28
C PHE A 183 18.71 1.68 -25.65
N LYS A 184 19.20 1.93 -26.87
CA LYS A 184 20.53 1.52 -27.34
C LYS A 184 21.38 2.74 -27.66
#